data_AF-A0A7J8HYA8-F1
#
_entry.id   AF-A0A7J8HYA8-F1
#
_cell.length_a   1.000
_cell.length_b   1.000
_cell.length_c   1.000
_cell.angle_alpha   90.00
_cell.angle_beta   90.00
_cell.angle_gamma   90.00
#
_symmetry.space_group_name_H-M   'P 1'
#
loop_
_entity.id
_entity.type
_entity.pdbx_description
1 polymer ?
#
loop_
_entity_poly.entity_id
_entity_poly.type
_entity_poly.pdbx_seq_one_letter_code
_entity_poly.pdbx_strand_id
1 'polypeptide(L)'
;MRSFSCWRATRKLMERIQNPEYSTTMDIAPVILAAHRNNYEILTMLLKQDVSLPKPHAVGCECTLCSAKNKKDSLRHSRNDYEELARQCKMFAKDLLAQARNSRELEVILNHTSSDEPLDKRGLLEERMNLSRLKLAIKYNQKEFVSQSNCQQFLNTVWFGQMSGYRRKPTCKKIITVLTVGIFWPVLSLCYLIAPKSQFGRIIHTPFMKFIIHGASYFTFLLLLNLYSLVYNEDKKNTMGPALERIDYLLILWIIGKYQVCFKGFAFI
;
A
#
# COMPACT_ATOMS: atom_id res chain seq x y z
N MET A 1 -15.34 39.37 -30.61
CA MET A 1 -16.76 39.60 -30.24
C MET A 1 -17.53 38.37 -29.73
N ARG A 2 -17.05 37.11 -29.89
CA ARG A 2 -17.72 35.89 -29.38
C ARG A 2 -17.58 35.60 -27.87
N SER A 3 -16.71 36.32 -27.14
CA SER A 3 -16.48 36.13 -25.70
C SER A 3 -17.53 36.85 -24.82
N PHE A 4 -18.07 37.98 -25.27
CA PHE A 4 -19.06 38.76 -24.51
C PHE A 4 -20.46 38.14 -24.48
N SER A 5 -20.85 37.38 -25.51
CA SER A 5 -22.14 36.69 -25.57
C SER A 5 -22.19 35.50 -24.61
N CYS A 6 -21.08 34.77 -24.45
CA CYS A 6 -20.94 33.68 -23.47
C CYS A 6 -21.05 34.22 -22.04
N TRP A 7 -20.36 35.33 -21.73
CA TRP A 7 -20.38 35.95 -20.39
C TRP A 7 -21.78 36.44 -19.99
N ARG A 8 -22.55 36.97 -20.95
CA ARG A 8 -23.93 37.44 -20.74
C ARG A 8 -24.91 36.27 -20.55
N ALA A 9 -24.68 35.14 -21.22
CA ALA A 9 -25.45 33.92 -21.03
C ALA A 9 -25.18 33.28 -19.65
N THR A 10 -23.92 33.25 -19.19
CA THR A 10 -23.56 32.80 -17.83
C THR A 10 -24.13 33.72 -16.75
N ARG A 11 -24.18 35.04 -16.98
CA ARG A 11 -24.76 35.99 -16.01
C ARG A 11 -26.28 35.79 -15.86
N LYS A 12 -26.99 35.61 -16.98
CA LYS A 12 -28.43 35.27 -16.98
C LYS A 12 -28.71 33.91 -16.35
N LEU A 13 -27.79 32.95 -16.47
CA LEU A 13 -27.88 31.66 -15.79
C LEU A 13 -27.69 31.81 -14.27
N MET A 14 -26.74 32.63 -13.82
CA MET A 14 -26.56 32.94 -12.39
C MET A 14 -27.76 33.66 -11.79
N GLU A 15 -28.35 34.63 -12.49
CA GLU A 15 -29.56 35.35 -12.04
C GLU A 15 -30.78 34.41 -11.94
N ARG A 16 -30.93 33.44 -12.85
CA ARG A 16 -31.98 32.41 -12.76
C ARG A 16 -31.77 31.43 -11.61
N ILE A 17 -30.52 31.17 -11.21
CA ILE A 17 -30.20 30.32 -10.05
C ILE A 17 -30.48 31.05 -8.72
N GLN A 18 -30.52 32.38 -8.72
CA GLN A 18 -30.84 33.19 -7.54
C GLN A 18 -32.36 33.40 -7.32
N ASN A 19 -33.24 32.74 -8.07
CA ASN A 19 -34.69 32.88 -7.88
C ASN A 19 -35.15 32.21 -6.56
N PRO A 20 -35.70 32.96 -5.59
CA PRO A 20 -36.11 32.43 -4.29
C PRO A 20 -37.31 31.45 -4.35
N GLU A 21 -38.02 31.36 -5.47
CA GLU A 21 -39.10 30.37 -5.68
C GLU A 21 -38.61 28.92 -5.81
N TYR A 22 -37.30 28.70 -5.97
CA TYR A 22 -36.68 27.35 -5.94
C TYR A 22 -35.96 27.04 -4.61
N SER A 23 -36.14 27.88 -3.58
CA SER A 23 -35.34 27.85 -2.34
C SER A 23 -35.65 26.74 -1.33
N THR A 24 -36.50 25.76 -1.67
CA THR A 24 -36.76 24.60 -0.77
C THR A 24 -35.67 23.53 -0.78
N THR A 25 -34.59 23.71 -1.55
CA THR A 25 -33.35 22.91 -1.43
C THR A 25 -32.12 23.82 -1.45
N MET A 26 -32.05 24.72 -0.47
CA MET A 26 -30.81 25.40 -0.10
C MET A 26 -29.74 24.34 0.19
N ASP A 27 -28.91 23.93 -0.78
CA ASP A 27 -27.61 23.26 -0.56
C ASP A 27 -26.74 23.02 -1.81
N ILE A 28 -27.22 23.24 -3.05
CA ILE A 28 -26.35 23.03 -4.24
C ILE A 28 -25.91 24.38 -4.81
N ALA A 29 -24.85 24.95 -4.22
CA ALA A 29 -24.10 26.03 -4.85
C ALA A 29 -23.83 25.66 -6.33
N PRO A 30 -23.85 26.60 -7.30
CA PRO A 30 -23.69 26.30 -8.72
C PRO A 30 -22.48 25.39 -9.04
N VAL A 31 -21.42 25.53 -8.24
CA VAL A 31 -20.20 24.70 -8.29
C VAL A 31 -20.44 23.24 -7.87
N ILE A 32 -21.27 22.98 -6.85
CA ILE A 32 -21.64 21.63 -6.41
C ILE A 32 -22.48 20.94 -7.48
N LEU A 33 -23.39 21.67 -8.16
CA LEU A 33 -24.20 21.09 -9.24
C LEU A 33 -23.33 20.73 -10.45
N ALA A 34 -22.40 21.62 -10.80
CA ALA A 34 -21.43 21.37 -11.86
C ALA A 34 -20.55 20.15 -11.55
N ALA A 35 -20.10 20.00 -10.29
CA ALA A 35 -19.34 18.85 -9.83
C ALA A 35 -20.17 17.55 -9.90
N HIS A 36 -21.43 17.58 -9.49
CA HIS A 36 -22.32 16.42 -9.53
C HIS A 36 -22.62 15.93 -10.96
N ARG A 37 -22.51 16.83 -11.94
CA ARG A 37 -22.63 16.50 -13.38
C ARG A 37 -21.30 16.14 -14.03
N ASN A 38 -20.20 16.16 -13.27
CA ASN A 38 -18.84 15.92 -13.76
C ASN A 38 -18.48 16.75 -15.00
N ASN A 39 -18.99 17.99 -15.07
CA ASN A 39 -18.76 18.88 -16.22
C ASN A 39 -17.53 19.77 -15.94
N TYR A 40 -16.37 19.30 -16.39
CA TYR A 40 -15.10 19.97 -16.17
C TYR A 40 -15.05 21.40 -16.70
N GLU A 41 -15.66 21.70 -17.86
CA GLU A 41 -15.62 23.05 -18.44
C GLU A 41 -16.32 24.08 -17.55
N ILE A 42 -17.53 23.75 -17.11
CA ILE A 42 -18.31 24.62 -16.21
C ILE A 42 -17.63 24.72 -14.85
N LEU A 43 -17.12 23.60 -14.32
CA LEU A 43 -16.42 23.58 -13.04
C LEU A 43 -15.18 24.50 -13.08
N THR A 44 -14.40 24.46 -14.16
CA THR A 44 -13.21 25.32 -14.31
C THR A 44 -13.58 26.79 -14.44
N MET A 45 -14.70 27.12 -15.10
CA MET A 45 -15.21 28.49 -15.16
C MET A 45 -15.64 29.02 -13.79
N LEU A 46 -16.30 28.20 -12.98
CA LEU A 46 -16.77 28.57 -11.65
C LEU A 46 -15.63 28.63 -10.62
N LEU A 47 -14.66 27.71 -10.66
CA LEU A 47 -13.50 27.71 -9.75
C LEU A 47 -12.57 28.91 -9.96
N LYS A 48 -12.53 29.48 -11.18
CA LYS A 48 -11.78 30.72 -11.46
C LYS A 48 -12.35 31.97 -10.76
N GLN A 49 -13.55 31.89 -10.20
CA GLN A 49 -14.21 32.99 -9.49
C GLN A 49 -14.01 32.94 -7.97
N ASP A 50 -13.05 32.13 -7.50
CA ASP A 50 -12.64 31.99 -6.10
C ASP A 50 -13.80 31.61 -5.14
N VAL A 51 -14.68 30.73 -5.60
CA VAL A 51 -15.79 30.22 -4.80
C VAL A 51 -15.26 29.24 -3.76
N SER A 52 -15.33 29.61 -2.47
CA SER A 52 -14.96 28.73 -1.36
C SER A 52 -16.10 27.76 -1.02
N LEU A 53 -15.83 26.45 -1.04
CA LEU A 53 -16.77 25.44 -0.57
C LEU A 53 -16.73 25.33 0.97
N PRO A 54 -17.88 25.29 1.66
CA PRO A 54 -17.91 25.04 3.09
C PRO A 54 -17.42 23.62 3.38
N LYS A 55 -16.47 23.48 4.32
CA LYS A 55 -15.97 22.16 4.75
C LYS A 55 -17.01 21.51 5.66
N PRO A 56 -17.35 20.22 5.43
CA PRO A 56 -18.27 19.51 6.31
C PRO A 56 -17.68 19.35 7.72
N HIS A 57 -18.57 19.26 8.72
CA HIS A 57 -18.17 18.96 10.11
C HIS A 57 -17.60 17.54 10.23
N ALA A 58 -16.83 17.29 11.29
CA ALA A 58 -16.29 15.97 11.59
C ALA A 58 -17.40 14.93 11.85
N VAL A 59 -17.10 13.67 11.57
CA VAL A 59 -18.00 12.55 11.89
C VAL A 59 -18.26 12.53 13.39
N GLY A 60 -19.54 12.55 13.79
CA GLY A 60 -19.94 12.59 15.20
C GLY A 60 -20.07 13.99 15.82
N CYS A 61 -20.12 15.05 15.01
CA CYS A 61 -20.36 16.40 15.53
C CYS A 61 -21.73 16.53 16.22
N GLU A 62 -21.72 17.12 17.43
CA GLU A 62 -22.90 17.27 18.29
C GLU A 62 -23.59 18.65 18.19
N CYS A 63 -23.27 19.45 17.18
CA CYS A 63 -23.90 20.77 17.05
C CYS A 63 -25.41 20.65 16.76
N THR A 64 -26.17 21.68 17.15
CA THR A 64 -27.64 21.70 17.02
C THR A 64 -28.12 21.48 15.59
N LEU A 65 -27.41 22.04 14.60
CA LEU A 65 -27.71 21.88 13.17
C LEU A 65 -27.48 20.44 12.68
N CYS A 66 -26.37 19.80 13.08
CA CYS A 66 -26.07 18.41 12.70
C CYS A 66 -27.02 17.42 13.40
N SER A 67 -27.33 17.65 14.67
CA SER A 67 -28.27 16.82 15.44
C SER A 67 -29.68 16.87 14.86
N ALA A 68 -30.13 18.06 14.41
CA ALA A 68 -31.42 18.24 13.76
C ALA A 68 -31.49 17.53 12.39
N LYS A 69 -30.44 17.63 11.54
CA LYS A 69 -30.40 16.95 10.23
C LYS A 69 -30.35 15.42 10.37
N ASN A 70 -29.55 14.90 11.30
CA ASN A 70 -29.39 13.45 11.49
C ASN A 70 -30.68 12.73 11.94
N LYS A 71 -31.59 13.43 12.64
CA LYS A 71 -32.90 12.87 13.02
C LYS A 71 -33.85 12.65 11.82
N LYS A 72 -33.63 13.37 10.72
CA LYS A 72 -34.51 13.36 9.53
C LYS A 72 -34.05 12.36 8.47
N ASP A 73 -32.76 12.05 8.43
CA ASP A 73 -32.16 11.22 7.38
C ASP A 73 -32.19 9.73 7.73
N SER A 74 -32.61 8.89 6.77
CA SER A 74 -32.53 7.44 6.96
C SER A 74 -31.07 6.98 6.87
N LEU A 75 -30.52 6.49 7.99
CA LEU A 75 -29.11 6.06 8.10
C LEU A 75 -28.67 5.09 6.99
N ARG A 76 -29.59 4.26 6.49
CA ARG A 76 -29.33 3.28 5.43
C ARG A 76 -29.16 3.92 4.05
N HIS A 77 -29.92 4.98 3.74
CA HIS A 77 -29.79 5.69 2.46
C HIS A 77 -28.47 6.44 2.40
N SER A 78 -28.14 7.21 3.45
CA SER A 78 -26.86 7.95 3.53
C SER A 78 -25.66 7.01 3.43
N ARG A 79 -25.72 5.84 4.08
CA ARG A 79 -24.64 4.86 4.03
C ARG A 79 -24.38 4.36 2.59
N ASN A 80 -25.42 3.98 1.86
CA ASN A 80 -25.26 3.49 0.49
C ASN A 80 -24.66 4.56 -0.43
N ASP A 81 -25.10 5.81 -0.28
CA ASP A 81 -24.57 6.93 -1.05
C ASP A 81 -23.08 7.18 -0.74
N TYR A 82 -22.68 7.14 0.53
CA TYR A 82 -21.27 7.25 0.92
C TYR A 82 -20.41 6.10 0.39
N GLU A 83 -20.91 4.87 0.41
CA GLU A 83 -20.21 3.71 -0.14
C GLU A 83 -20.01 3.87 -1.66
N GLU A 84 -21.01 4.38 -2.37
CA GLU A 84 -20.94 4.65 -3.81
C GLU A 84 -19.99 5.81 -4.14
N LEU A 85 -20.05 6.94 -3.42
CA LEU A 85 -19.10 8.05 -3.60
C LEU A 85 -17.67 7.61 -3.29
N ALA A 86 -17.47 6.83 -2.23
CA ALA A 86 -16.17 6.28 -1.89
C ALA A 86 -15.65 5.43 -3.05
N ARG A 87 -16.48 4.52 -3.59
CA ARG A 87 -16.14 3.68 -4.75
C ARG A 87 -15.75 4.51 -5.98
N GLN A 88 -16.47 5.57 -6.28
CA GLN A 88 -16.14 6.49 -7.39
C GLN A 88 -14.75 7.13 -7.20
N CYS A 89 -14.42 7.54 -5.97
CA CYS A 89 -13.10 8.07 -5.66
C CYS A 89 -11.99 7.02 -5.82
N LYS A 90 -12.25 5.75 -5.42
CA LYS A 90 -11.28 4.64 -5.62
C LYS A 90 -11.01 4.40 -7.10
N MET A 91 -12.07 4.36 -7.90
CA MET A 91 -11.98 4.16 -9.35
C MET A 91 -11.26 5.33 -10.03
N PHE A 92 -11.55 6.57 -9.64
CA PHE A 92 -10.83 7.74 -10.15
C PHE A 92 -9.32 7.66 -9.89
N ALA A 93 -8.91 7.30 -8.66
CA ALA A 93 -7.50 7.15 -8.32
C ALA A 93 -6.81 6.05 -9.14
N LYS A 94 -7.49 4.92 -9.35
CA LYS A 94 -7.04 3.82 -10.20
C LYS A 94 -6.86 4.28 -11.66
N ASP A 95 -7.86 4.95 -12.21
CA ASP A 95 -7.86 5.39 -13.62
C ASP A 95 -6.80 6.46 -13.87
N LEU A 96 -6.56 7.35 -12.90
CA LEU A 96 -5.46 8.31 -12.95
C LEU A 96 -4.10 7.61 -13.01
N LEU A 97 -3.90 6.56 -12.21
CA LEU A 97 -2.67 5.76 -12.23
C LEU A 97 -2.49 4.99 -13.56
N ALA A 98 -3.61 4.61 -14.19
CA ALA A 98 -3.60 3.92 -15.48
C ALA A 98 -3.03 4.80 -16.61
N GLN A 99 -3.18 6.12 -16.51
CA GLN A 99 -2.70 7.08 -17.51
C GLN A 99 -1.19 7.35 -17.44
N ALA A 100 -0.50 6.90 -16.38
CA ALA A 100 0.95 7.03 -16.27
C ALA A 100 1.64 6.25 -17.39
N ARG A 101 2.46 6.94 -18.20
CA ARG A 101 3.05 6.37 -19.42
C ARG A 101 4.39 5.69 -19.21
N ASN A 102 5.07 5.99 -18.10
CA ASN A 102 6.41 5.52 -17.83
C ASN A 102 6.60 5.23 -16.34
N SER A 103 7.64 4.44 -16.03
CA SER A 103 7.98 4.06 -14.66
C SER A 103 8.43 5.23 -13.80
N ARG A 104 8.86 6.35 -14.41
CA ARG A 104 9.33 7.55 -13.69
C ARG A 104 8.17 8.37 -13.15
N GLU A 105 7.13 8.61 -13.94
CA GLU A 105 5.87 9.22 -13.50
C GLU A 105 5.26 8.40 -12.36
N LEU A 106 5.24 7.07 -12.54
CA LEU A 106 4.73 6.16 -11.53
C LEU A 106 5.55 6.19 -10.24
N GLU A 107 6.88 6.23 -10.34
CA GLU A 107 7.77 6.39 -9.19
C GLU A 107 7.48 7.68 -8.41
N VAL A 108 7.31 8.80 -9.12
CA VAL A 108 6.97 10.10 -8.50
C VAL A 108 5.63 10.02 -7.77
N ILE A 109 4.59 9.47 -8.41
CA ILE A 109 3.25 9.35 -7.82
C ILE A 109 3.27 8.46 -6.56
N LEU A 110 3.96 7.31 -6.63
CA LEU A 110 3.97 6.31 -5.56
C LEU A 110 4.87 6.69 -4.37
N ASN A 111 5.91 7.50 -4.60
CA ASN A 111 6.84 7.93 -3.56
C ASN A 111 6.50 9.31 -2.97
N HIS A 112 5.48 10.01 -3.49
CA HIS A 112 5.15 11.35 -3.00
C HIS A 112 4.69 11.34 -1.53
N THR A 113 5.33 12.18 -0.71
CA THR A 113 4.98 12.50 0.68
C THR A 113 4.44 13.92 0.75
N SER A 114 3.39 14.16 1.55
CA SER A 114 2.71 15.46 1.63
C SER A 114 3.34 16.45 2.61
N SER A 115 4.34 16.04 3.40
CA SER A 115 4.83 16.83 4.53
C SER A 115 6.27 16.47 4.89
N ASP A 116 7.04 17.47 5.33
CA ASP A 116 8.45 17.47 5.72
C ASP A 116 8.79 16.52 6.89
N GLU A 117 8.68 15.20 6.72
CA GLU A 117 9.38 14.28 7.65
C GLU A 117 10.87 14.22 7.28
N PRO A 118 11.79 14.47 8.23
CA PRO A 118 13.21 14.45 7.95
C PRO A 118 13.60 13.05 7.50
N LEU A 119 14.13 12.95 6.28
CA LEU A 119 14.72 11.73 5.75
C LEU A 119 15.79 11.23 6.73
N ASP A 120 15.48 10.15 7.43
CA ASP A 120 16.47 9.47 8.26
C ASP A 120 17.51 8.85 7.31
N LYS A 121 18.69 9.47 7.27
CA LYS A 121 19.81 9.15 6.35
C LYS A 121 20.44 7.81 6.70
N ARG A 122 19.75 6.70 6.46
CA ARG A 122 20.30 5.35 6.66
C ARG A 122 20.05 4.41 5.50
N GLY A 123 20.44 4.81 4.29
CA GLY A 123 20.86 3.86 3.25
C GLY A 123 20.29 4.15 1.87
N LEU A 124 21.17 4.48 0.93
CA LEU A 124 20.92 4.76 -0.51
C LEU A 124 20.18 3.64 -1.29
N LEU A 125 19.88 2.50 -0.67
CA LEU A 125 19.07 1.40 -1.23
C LEU A 125 17.62 1.40 -0.71
N GLU A 126 17.37 2.04 0.43
CA GLU A 126 16.06 2.22 1.07
C GLU A 126 15.30 3.43 0.48
N GLU A 127 16.03 4.39 -0.09
CA GLU A 127 15.49 5.58 -0.77
C GLU A 127 14.62 5.27 -2.00
N ARG A 128 14.85 4.15 -2.70
CA ARG A 128 13.98 3.68 -3.80
C ARG A 128 12.67 3.05 -3.32
N MET A 129 12.51 2.82 -2.00
CA MET A 129 11.50 1.92 -1.45
C MET A 129 10.59 2.54 -0.39
N ASN A 130 10.58 3.86 -0.20
CA ASN A 130 9.67 4.38 0.82
C ASN A 130 8.20 4.19 0.41
N LEU A 131 7.91 4.16 -0.91
CA LEU A 131 6.61 3.82 -1.51
C LEU A 131 5.45 4.40 -0.69
N SER A 132 5.61 5.63 -0.19
CA SER A 132 4.85 6.14 0.95
C SER A 132 3.37 6.26 0.59
N ARG A 133 3.08 6.70 -0.64
CA ARG A 133 1.71 6.77 -1.15
C ARG A 133 1.12 5.38 -1.37
N LEU A 134 1.92 4.40 -1.81
CA LEU A 134 1.46 3.02 -1.93
C LEU A 134 1.17 2.38 -0.57
N LYS A 135 2.04 2.58 0.43
CA LYS A 135 1.80 2.14 1.82
C LYS A 135 0.52 2.76 2.37
N LEU A 136 0.28 4.04 2.10
CA LEU A 136 -0.95 4.72 2.46
C LEU A 136 -2.18 4.12 1.75
N ALA A 137 -2.07 3.82 0.46
CA ALA A 137 -3.13 3.15 -0.29
C ALA A 137 -3.46 1.76 0.28
N ILE A 138 -2.45 1.00 0.71
CA ILE A 138 -2.62 -0.29 1.39
C ILE A 138 -3.31 -0.09 2.75
N LYS A 139 -2.89 0.91 3.55
CA LYS A 139 -3.51 1.25 4.85
C LYS A 139 -5.00 1.60 4.70
N TYR A 140 -5.37 2.29 3.62
CA TYR A 140 -6.77 2.60 3.29
C TYR A 140 -7.48 1.51 2.47
N ASN A 141 -6.90 0.31 2.34
CA ASN A 141 -7.49 -0.85 1.66
C ASN A 141 -7.94 -0.54 0.22
N GLN A 142 -7.14 0.24 -0.51
CA GLN A 142 -7.37 0.62 -1.90
C GLN A 142 -6.94 -0.50 -2.87
N LYS A 143 -7.63 -1.63 -2.82
CA LYS A 143 -7.24 -2.86 -3.55
C LYS A 143 -7.12 -2.66 -5.06
N GLU A 144 -8.04 -1.91 -5.66
CA GLU A 144 -8.11 -1.67 -7.11
C GLU A 144 -6.95 -0.80 -7.61
N PHE A 145 -6.50 0.15 -6.79
CA PHE A 145 -5.32 0.97 -7.08
C PHE A 145 -4.04 0.13 -7.04
N VAL A 146 -3.90 -0.72 -6.02
CA VAL A 146 -2.71 -1.58 -5.85
C VAL A 146 -2.66 -2.66 -6.94
N SER A 147 -3.80 -3.23 -7.34
CA SER A 147 -3.86 -4.29 -8.35
C SER A 147 -3.71 -3.79 -9.80
N GLN A 148 -3.63 -2.48 -10.02
CA GLN A 148 -3.45 -1.90 -11.35
C GLN A 148 -2.19 -2.46 -12.04
N SER A 149 -2.30 -2.79 -13.33
CA SER A 149 -1.21 -3.43 -14.10
C SER A 149 0.09 -2.62 -14.07
N ASN A 150 0.04 -1.30 -14.24
CA ASN A 150 1.21 -0.42 -14.19
C ASN A 150 1.88 -0.48 -12.80
N CYS A 151 1.08 -0.42 -11.73
CA CYS A 151 1.55 -0.54 -10.34
C CYS A 151 2.24 -1.89 -10.10
N GLN A 152 1.61 -2.99 -10.51
CA GLN A 152 2.15 -4.34 -10.37
C GLN A 152 3.43 -4.54 -11.18
N GLN A 153 3.51 -3.99 -12.39
CA GLN A 153 4.74 -4.05 -13.20
C GLN A 153 5.88 -3.29 -12.51
N PHE A 154 5.61 -2.10 -11.96
CA PHE A 154 6.60 -1.35 -11.19
C PHE A 154 7.04 -2.08 -9.93
N LEU A 155 6.10 -2.60 -9.14
CA LEU A 155 6.40 -3.42 -7.97
C LEU A 155 7.26 -4.63 -8.32
N ASN A 156 7.00 -5.29 -9.45
CA ASN A 156 7.85 -6.38 -9.92
C ASN A 156 9.29 -5.93 -10.22
N THR A 157 9.48 -4.74 -10.78
CA THR A 157 10.85 -4.20 -11.01
C THR A 157 11.59 -3.94 -9.71
N VAL A 158 10.89 -3.41 -8.70
CA VAL A 158 11.44 -3.21 -7.35
C VAL A 158 11.71 -4.55 -6.66
N TRP A 159 10.82 -5.52 -6.82
CA TRP A 159 10.90 -6.83 -6.18
C TRP A 159 12.11 -7.64 -6.66
N PHE A 160 12.31 -7.72 -7.98
CA PHE A 160 13.41 -8.49 -8.56
C PHE A 160 14.72 -7.70 -8.60
N GLY A 161 14.69 -6.36 -8.65
CA GLY A 161 15.89 -5.53 -8.66
C GLY A 161 16.93 -5.99 -9.69
N GLN A 162 18.14 -6.31 -9.24
CA GLN A 162 19.22 -6.82 -10.11
C GLN A 162 18.93 -8.20 -10.72
N MET A 163 17.97 -8.95 -10.18
CA MET A 163 17.52 -10.25 -10.68
C MET A 163 16.39 -10.12 -11.70
N SER A 164 16.22 -8.98 -12.36
CA SER A 164 15.15 -8.76 -13.36
C SER A 164 15.14 -9.81 -14.50
N GLY A 165 16.31 -10.33 -14.88
CA GLY A 165 16.46 -11.42 -15.85
C GLY A 165 15.86 -12.75 -15.40
N TYR A 166 15.71 -12.99 -14.08
CA TYR A 166 15.09 -14.21 -13.53
C TYR A 166 13.64 -14.38 -14.00
N ARG A 167 12.90 -13.27 -14.19
CA ARG A 167 11.51 -13.29 -14.64
C ARG A 167 11.34 -13.97 -16.00
N ARG A 168 12.31 -13.79 -16.91
CA ARG A 168 12.26 -14.33 -18.28
C ARG A 168 12.72 -15.79 -18.37
N LYS A 169 13.28 -16.36 -17.30
CA LYS A 169 13.76 -17.75 -17.30
C LYS A 169 12.58 -18.74 -17.34
N PRO A 170 12.78 -19.94 -17.93
CA PRO A 170 11.77 -21.00 -17.91
C PRO A 170 11.53 -21.49 -16.48
N THR A 171 10.32 -21.99 -16.21
CA THR A 171 9.86 -22.39 -14.87
C THR A 171 10.74 -23.45 -14.22
N CYS A 172 11.24 -24.44 -14.98
CA CYS A 172 12.16 -25.44 -14.44
C CYS A 172 13.46 -24.81 -13.91
N LYS A 173 14.10 -23.92 -14.68
CA LYS A 173 15.31 -23.21 -14.22
C LYS A 173 15.02 -22.29 -13.02
N LYS A 174 13.83 -21.71 -12.94
CA LYS A 174 13.38 -20.92 -11.78
C LYS A 174 13.33 -21.79 -10.52
N ILE A 175 12.65 -22.93 -10.59
CA ILE A 175 12.53 -23.88 -9.48
C ILE A 175 13.92 -24.33 -9.02
N ILE A 176 14.78 -24.76 -9.94
CA ILE A 176 16.15 -25.19 -9.61
C ILE A 176 16.90 -24.06 -8.89
N THR A 177 16.83 -22.83 -9.38
CA THR A 177 17.51 -21.68 -8.75
C THR A 177 17.01 -21.46 -7.31
N VAL A 178 15.70 -21.54 -7.08
CA VAL A 178 15.10 -21.38 -5.74
C VAL A 178 15.55 -22.51 -4.81
N LEU A 179 15.56 -23.75 -5.30
CA LEU A 179 16.04 -24.90 -4.52
C LEU A 179 17.52 -24.77 -4.17
N THR A 180 18.38 -24.37 -5.12
CA THR A 180 19.80 -24.14 -4.85
C THR A 180 20.00 -23.06 -3.79
N VAL A 181 19.35 -21.90 -3.92
CA VAL A 181 19.43 -20.82 -2.91
C VAL A 181 18.89 -21.29 -1.56
N GLY A 182 17.81 -22.08 -1.58
CA GLY A 182 17.20 -22.66 -0.39
C GLY A 182 18.14 -23.63 0.33
N ILE A 183 18.87 -24.50 -0.37
CA ILE A 183 19.82 -25.44 0.26
C ILE A 183 21.04 -24.69 0.82
N PHE A 184 21.56 -23.72 0.07
CA PHE A 184 22.75 -22.95 0.47
C PHE A 184 22.43 -21.73 1.36
N TRP A 185 21.21 -21.61 1.88
CA TRP A 185 20.80 -20.50 2.73
C TRP A 185 21.73 -20.22 3.94
N PRO A 186 22.27 -21.22 4.69
CA PRO A 186 23.08 -20.93 5.87
C PRO A 186 24.44 -20.33 5.49
N VAL A 187 25.04 -20.83 4.40
CA VAL A 187 26.30 -20.30 3.85
C VAL A 187 26.09 -18.88 3.33
N LEU A 188 25.00 -18.63 2.59
CA LEU A 188 24.67 -17.31 2.07
C LEU A 188 24.44 -16.28 3.19
N SER A 189 23.78 -16.69 4.28
CA SER A 189 23.57 -15.87 5.48
C SER A 189 24.90 -15.51 6.15
N LEU A 190 25.82 -16.48 6.29
CA LEU A 190 27.14 -16.26 6.87
C LEU A 190 28.01 -15.33 5.99
N CYS A 191 28.01 -15.55 4.67
CA CYS A 191 28.72 -14.68 3.73
C CYS A 191 28.21 -13.22 3.79
N TYR A 192 26.91 -13.01 4.04
CA TYR A 192 26.34 -11.67 4.21
C TYR A 192 26.87 -10.96 5.46
N LEU A 193 27.11 -11.67 6.56
CA LEU A 193 27.69 -11.10 7.79
C LEU A 193 29.15 -10.66 7.61
N ILE A 194 29.93 -11.43 6.85
CA ILE A 194 31.37 -11.19 6.67
C ILE A 194 31.62 -10.08 5.64
N ALA A 195 30.89 -10.06 4.52
CA ALA A 195 31.17 -9.15 3.40
C ALA A 195 29.89 -8.58 2.75
N PRO A 196 29.20 -7.63 3.41
CA PRO A 196 27.94 -7.07 2.92
C PRO A 196 28.09 -6.23 1.63
N LYS A 197 29.28 -5.70 1.35
CA LYS A 197 29.57 -4.88 0.15
C LYS A 197 29.88 -5.70 -1.12
N SER A 198 29.93 -7.03 -1.02
CA SER A 198 30.21 -7.93 -2.15
C SER A 198 29.07 -7.95 -3.19
N GLN A 199 29.35 -8.48 -4.39
CA GLN A 199 28.32 -8.70 -5.43
C GLN A 199 27.16 -9.55 -4.89
N PHE A 200 27.47 -10.60 -4.13
CA PHE A 200 26.49 -11.47 -3.48
C PHE A 200 25.69 -10.74 -2.39
N GLY A 201 26.34 -9.88 -1.60
CA GLY A 201 25.66 -9.04 -0.60
C GLY A 201 24.60 -8.12 -1.22
N ARG A 202 24.90 -7.51 -2.38
CA ARG A 202 23.93 -6.70 -3.14
C ARG A 202 22.76 -7.52 -3.68
N ILE A 203 22.98 -8.75 -4.11
CA ILE A 203 21.91 -9.66 -4.57
C ILE A 203 21.02 -10.06 -3.38
N ILE A 204 21.59 -10.40 -2.22
CA ILE A 204 20.86 -10.75 -1.00
C ILE A 204 20.03 -9.56 -0.48
N HIS A 205 20.47 -8.33 -0.74
CA HIS A 205 19.71 -7.14 -0.34
C HIS A 205 18.35 -7.01 -1.06
N THR A 206 18.14 -7.69 -2.19
CA THR A 206 16.86 -7.67 -2.92
C THR A 206 15.74 -8.36 -2.12
N PRO A 207 14.51 -7.83 -2.14
CA PRO A 207 13.40 -8.38 -1.33
C PRO A 207 13.04 -9.82 -1.73
N PHE A 208 13.17 -10.16 -3.02
CA PHE A 208 13.00 -11.53 -3.50
C PHE A 208 13.96 -12.53 -2.82
N MET A 209 15.24 -12.19 -2.71
CA MET A 209 16.22 -13.08 -2.08
C MET A 209 16.01 -13.20 -0.57
N LYS A 210 15.70 -12.08 0.11
CA LYS A 210 15.32 -12.11 1.53
C LYS A 210 14.12 -13.02 1.74
N PHE A 211 13.09 -12.94 0.90
CA PHE A 211 11.92 -13.82 0.98
C PHE A 211 12.28 -15.30 0.87
N ILE A 212 13.13 -15.68 -0.09
CA ILE A 212 13.57 -17.08 -0.24
C ILE A 212 14.37 -17.53 0.97
N ILE A 213 15.33 -16.74 1.44
CA ILE A 213 16.18 -17.10 2.58
C ILE A 213 15.36 -17.23 3.87
N HIS A 214 14.44 -16.29 4.13
CA HIS A 214 13.54 -16.38 5.28
C HIS A 214 12.60 -17.59 5.18
N GLY A 215 12.06 -17.87 3.99
CA GLY A 215 11.22 -19.04 3.73
C GLY A 215 11.97 -20.35 3.92
N ALA A 216 13.19 -20.46 3.38
CA ALA A 216 14.05 -21.63 3.52
C ALA A 216 14.45 -21.87 4.99
N SER A 217 14.84 -20.82 5.73
CA SER A 217 15.16 -20.93 7.15
C SER A 217 13.96 -21.41 7.98
N TYR A 218 12.76 -20.91 7.68
CA TYR A 218 11.52 -21.37 8.32
C TYR A 218 11.20 -22.83 7.98
N PHE A 219 11.37 -23.23 6.72
CA PHE A 219 11.20 -24.62 6.31
C PHE A 219 12.19 -25.56 7.01
N THR A 220 13.47 -25.18 7.13
CA THR A 220 14.46 -25.97 7.88
C THR A 220 14.10 -26.10 9.35
N PHE A 221 13.50 -25.07 9.96
CA PHE A 221 13.02 -25.15 11.33
C PHE A 221 11.86 -26.15 11.48
N LEU A 222 10.88 -26.13 10.57
CA LEU A 222 9.78 -27.12 10.58
C LEU A 222 10.28 -28.55 10.38
N LEU A 223 11.31 -28.73 9.55
CA LEU A 223 11.95 -30.02 9.32
C LEU A 223 12.70 -30.49 10.58
N LEU A 224 13.44 -29.61 11.24
CA LEU A 224 14.11 -29.91 12.52
C LEU A 224 13.09 -30.26 13.62
N LEU A 225 11.95 -29.57 13.69
CA LEU A 225 10.87 -29.91 14.62
C LEU A 225 10.25 -31.28 14.32
N ASN A 226 10.04 -31.61 13.04
CA ASN A 226 9.54 -32.94 12.66
C ASN A 226 10.54 -34.04 12.99
N LEU A 227 11.83 -33.84 12.70
CA LEU A 227 12.88 -34.78 13.07
C LEU A 227 12.97 -34.95 14.59
N TYR A 228 12.93 -33.85 15.35
CA TYR A 228 12.87 -33.90 16.80
C TYR A 228 11.67 -34.71 17.29
N SER A 229 10.48 -34.47 16.75
CA SER A 229 9.27 -35.23 17.11
C SER A 229 9.39 -36.71 16.75
N LEU A 230 10.07 -37.06 15.66
CA LEU A 230 10.25 -38.44 15.22
C LEU A 230 11.27 -39.18 16.10
N VAL A 231 12.42 -38.56 16.36
CA VAL A 231 13.47 -39.10 17.24
C VAL A 231 12.96 -39.24 18.67
N TYR A 232 12.29 -38.21 19.21
CA TYR A 232 11.71 -38.23 20.55
C TYR A 232 10.66 -39.34 20.73
N ASN A 233 9.87 -39.64 19.69
CA ASN A 233 8.89 -40.73 19.75
C ASN A 233 9.54 -42.13 19.83
N GLU A 234 10.71 -42.31 19.24
CA GLU A 234 11.48 -43.57 19.35
C GLU A 234 12.12 -43.72 20.75
N ASP A 235 12.69 -42.64 21.31
CA ASP A 235 13.41 -42.68 22.59
C ASP A 235 12.49 -42.79 23.82
N LYS A 236 11.23 -42.36 23.72
CA LYS A 236 10.27 -42.41 24.84
C LYS A 236 9.79 -43.82 25.18
N LYS A 237 10.31 -44.86 24.52
CA LYS A 237 9.97 -46.23 24.92
C LYS A 237 10.58 -46.63 26.27
N ASN A 238 11.67 -46.01 26.78
CA ASN A 238 12.31 -46.51 28.02
C ASN A 238 13.03 -45.53 28.98
N THR A 239 12.95 -44.19 28.87
CA THR A 239 13.70 -43.29 29.80
C THR A 239 12.95 -42.03 30.25
N MET A 240 13.03 -41.72 31.56
CA MET A 240 12.58 -40.46 32.17
C MET A 240 13.60 -39.35 31.92
N GLY A 241 13.17 -38.26 31.26
CA GLY A 241 13.91 -37.01 31.12
C GLY A 241 15.20 -37.11 30.30
N PRO A 242 15.15 -37.12 28.96
CA PRO A 242 16.36 -37.15 28.14
C PRO A 242 17.20 -35.87 28.38
N ALA A 243 18.53 -36.03 28.36
CA ALA A 243 19.45 -34.90 28.42
C ALA A 243 19.29 -34.02 27.16
N LEU A 244 19.46 -32.70 27.28
CA LEU A 244 19.37 -31.79 26.15
C LEU A 244 20.28 -32.26 25.02
N GLU A 245 19.69 -32.61 23.89
CA GLU A 245 20.41 -33.07 22.73
C GLU A 245 20.92 -31.88 21.92
N ARG A 246 21.87 -32.13 21.00
CA ARG A 246 22.39 -31.10 20.09
C ARG A 246 21.29 -30.39 19.30
N ILE A 247 20.17 -31.07 19.05
CA ILE A 247 18.99 -30.52 18.36
C ILE A 247 18.31 -29.43 19.21
N ASP A 248 18.24 -29.59 20.54
CA ASP A 248 17.64 -28.62 21.44
C ASP A 248 18.40 -27.29 21.44
N TYR A 249 19.73 -27.33 21.48
CA TYR A 249 20.56 -26.12 21.39
C TYR A 249 20.40 -25.39 20.05
N LEU A 250 20.26 -26.13 18.94
CA LEU A 250 20.02 -25.54 17.61
C LEU A 250 18.63 -24.90 17.51
N LEU A 251 17.60 -25.53 18.10
CA LEU A 251 16.25 -24.97 18.18
C LEU A 251 16.22 -23.72 19.06
N ILE A 252 16.83 -23.75 20.24
CA ILE A 252 16.93 -22.61 21.16
C ILE A 252 17.65 -21.44 20.47
N LEU A 253 18.79 -21.69 19.81
CA LEU A 253 19.52 -20.64 19.07
C LEU A 253 18.67 -20.02 17.96
N TRP A 254 17.92 -20.84 17.21
CA TRP A 254 17.02 -20.36 16.16
C TRP A 254 15.85 -19.54 16.73
N ILE A 255 15.27 -19.99 17.84
CA ILE A 255 14.19 -19.31 18.55
C ILE A 255 14.66 -17.94 19.07
N ILE A 256 15.85 -17.86 19.70
CA ILE A 256 16.46 -16.60 20.13
C ILE A 256 16.65 -15.65 18.93
N GLY A 257 17.14 -16.18 17.80
CA GLY A 257 17.27 -15.40 16.56
C GLY A 257 15.94 -14.84 16.07
N LYS A 258 14.86 -15.63 16.13
CA LYS A 258 13.51 -15.17 15.79
C LYS A 258 12.97 -14.14 16.76
N TYR A 259 13.19 -14.30 18.06
CA TYR A 259 12.79 -13.30 19.07
C TYR A 259 13.51 -11.97 18.83
N GLN A 260 14.81 -11.97 18.53
CA GLN A 260 15.59 -10.77 18.21
C GLN A 260 15.07 -10.05 16.95
N VAL A 261 14.70 -10.81 15.91
CA VAL A 261 14.14 -10.26 14.67
C VAL A 261 12.71 -9.75 14.88
N CYS A 262 11.91 -10.44 15.68
CA CYS A 262 10.55 -10.02 16.03
C CYS A 262 10.58 -8.72 16.86
N PHE A 263 11.50 -8.61 17.81
CA PHE A 263 11.67 -7.42 18.64
C PHE A 263 12.16 -6.21 17.83
N LYS A 264 13.10 -6.41 16.88
CA LYS A 264 13.48 -5.35 15.93
C LYS A 264 12.38 -5.01 14.92
N GLY A 265 11.54 -5.97 14.54
CA GLY A 265 10.36 -5.74 13.72
C GLY A 265 9.27 -4.93 14.44
N PHE A 266 9.16 -5.07 15.76
CA PHE A 266 8.25 -4.28 16.61
C PHE A 266 8.75 -2.85 16.84
N ALA A 267 10.07 -2.61 16.75
CA ALA A 267 10.65 -1.27 16.80
C ALA A 267 10.56 -0.48 15.47
N PHE A 268 9.98 -1.08 14.42
CA PHE A 268 9.82 -0.50 13.07
C PHE A 268 8.38 -0.56 12.54
N ILE A 269 7.40 -0.73 13.44
CA ILE A 269 5.98 -0.39 13.22
C ILE A 269 5.66 0.79 14.13
#